data_AF-A0A8T6V997-F1
#
_entry.id   AF-A0A8T6V997-F1
#
_cell.length_a   1.000
_cell.length_b   1.000
_cell.length_c   1.000
_cell.angle_alpha   90.00
_cell.angle_beta   90.00
_cell.angle_gamma   90.00
#
_symmetry.space_group_name_H-M   'P 1'
#
loop_
_entity.id
_entity.type
_entity.pdbx_description
1 polymer ?
#
loop_
_entity_poly.entity_id
_entity_poly.type
_entity_poly.pdbx_seq_one_letter_code
_entity_poly.pdbx_strand_id
1 'polypeptide(L)'
;EKLDLQVKTVFEGERPVEKPTMAQLDKARFYVTLRGTTTTKETKLCGWRIDDIAGLAMTIAYVISKKGKAPREDIEELLRDKLPGWRVDINLDRYVRAGYLAEDENSQLYLDWRTRAEVDQKTLVNALLGVES
;
A
#
# COMPACT_ATOMS: atom_id res chain seq x y z
N GLU A 1 24.22 -18.50 5.70
CA GLU A 1 23.61 -17.80 4.55
C GLU A 1 23.37 -16.34 4.90
N LYS A 2 23.62 -15.41 3.95
CA LYS A 2 23.24 -14.00 4.13
C LYS A 2 21.75 -13.91 3.89
N LEU A 3 20.98 -13.55 4.92
CA LEU A 3 19.57 -13.23 4.77
C LEU A 3 19.47 -12.14 3.70
N ASP A 4 18.75 -12.40 2.61
CA ASP A 4 18.68 -11.53 1.43
C ASP A 4 17.85 -10.27 1.70
N LEU A 5 18.33 -9.47 2.64
CA LEU A 5 17.63 -8.32 3.21
C LEU A 5 18.35 -7.02 2.79
N GLN A 6 17.57 -5.95 2.72
CA GLN A 6 18.00 -4.58 2.44
C GLN A 6 17.25 -3.62 3.38
N VAL A 7 17.95 -2.64 3.92
CA VAL A 7 17.31 -1.53 4.65
C VAL A 7 16.88 -0.49 3.62
N LYS A 8 15.60 -0.14 3.63
CA LYS A 8 15.06 0.99 2.87
C LYS A 8 14.66 2.10 3.84
N THR A 9 14.83 3.33 3.39
CA THR A 9 14.52 4.54 4.14
C THR A 9 13.37 5.25 3.46
N VAL A 10 12.29 5.50 4.19
CA VAL A 10 11.13 6.29 3.72
C VAL A 10 11.11 7.61 4.48
N PHE A 11 11.08 8.71 3.75
CA PHE A 11 10.93 10.04 4.30
C PHE A 11 9.44 10.42 4.26
N GLU A 12 8.95 11.12 5.28
CA GLU A 12 7.63 11.74 5.24
C GLU A 12 7.65 12.89 4.20
N GLY A 13 7.31 12.56 2.94
CA GLY A 13 7.36 13.47 1.79
C GLY A 13 7.38 12.73 0.44
N GLU A 14 7.10 13.42 -0.67
CA GLU A 14 6.92 12.81 -2.01
C GLU A 14 8.22 12.36 -2.70
N ARG A 15 9.40 12.80 -2.25
CA ARG A 15 10.65 12.56 -3.00
C ARG A 15 11.69 11.81 -2.17
N PRO A 16 12.29 10.74 -2.72
CA PRO A 16 13.50 10.15 -2.15
C PRO A 16 14.61 11.20 -2.10
N VAL A 17 15.26 11.34 -0.94
CA VAL A 17 16.42 12.24 -0.77
C VAL A 17 17.68 11.42 -0.97
N GLU A 18 18.45 11.68 -2.04
CA GLU A 18 19.68 10.92 -2.37
C GLU A 18 20.80 11.08 -1.32
N LYS A 19 20.83 12.21 -0.62
CA LYS A 19 21.76 12.50 0.48
C LYS A 19 21.01 13.18 1.64
N PRO A 20 20.35 12.41 2.50
CA PRO A 20 19.56 12.98 3.59
C PRO A 20 20.49 13.59 4.65
N THR A 21 20.13 14.77 5.14
CA THR A 21 20.75 15.38 6.32
C THR A 21 20.37 14.62 7.59
N MET A 22 21.16 14.71 8.67
CA MET A 22 20.84 14.00 9.93
C MET A 22 19.46 14.34 10.48
N ALA A 23 19.01 15.59 10.34
CA ALA A 23 17.66 16.00 10.72
C ALA A 23 16.55 15.36 9.87
N GLN A 24 16.84 14.99 8.62
CA GLN A 24 15.90 14.26 7.75
C GLN A 24 15.90 12.76 8.05
N LEU A 25 17.05 12.20 8.43
CA LEU A 25 17.17 10.81 8.88
C LEU A 25 16.43 10.57 10.20
N ASP A 26 16.45 11.54 11.12
CA ASP A 26 15.74 11.46 12.40
C ASP A 26 14.21 11.41 12.22
N LYS A 27 13.71 12.01 11.13
CA LYS A 27 12.29 11.95 10.73
C LYS A 27 11.96 10.80 9.77
N ALA A 28 12.96 10.01 9.38
CA ALA A 28 12.78 8.94 8.42
C ALA A 28 12.37 7.63 9.10
N ARG A 29 11.54 6.84 8.42
CA ARG A 29 11.23 5.47 8.82
C ARG A 29 12.19 4.51 8.11
N PHE A 30 12.90 3.71 8.90
CA PHE A 30 13.76 2.64 8.40
C PHE A 30 13.00 1.33 8.48
N TYR A 31 12.99 0.57 7.38
CA TYR A 31 12.37 -0.74 7.33
C TYR A 31 13.24 -1.72 6.56
N VAL A 32 13.17 -2.99 6.95
CA VAL A 32 13.94 -4.07 6.33
C VAL A 32 13.04 -4.74 5.31
N THR A 33 13.45 -4.74 4.05
CA THR A 33 12.79 -5.50 2.97
C THR A 33 13.67 -6.65 2.53
N LEU A 34 13.08 -7.60 1.80
CA LEU A 34 13.86 -8.51 0.98
C LEU A 34 14.52 -7.74 -0.17
N ARG A 35 15.71 -8.16 -0.58
CA ARG A 35 16.47 -7.55 -1.67
C ARG A 35 15.94 -8.00 -3.04
N GLY A 36 15.37 -9.20 -3.12
CA GLY A 36 14.73 -9.76 -4.31
C GLY A 36 13.19 -9.69 -4.29
N THR A 37 12.57 -10.10 -5.41
CA THR A 37 11.14 -10.34 -5.49
C THR A 37 10.79 -11.66 -4.79
N THR A 38 9.73 -11.66 -3.99
CA THR A 38 9.24 -12.90 -3.39
C THR A 38 8.74 -13.83 -4.49
N THR A 39 9.20 -15.08 -4.46
CA THR A 39 8.64 -16.13 -5.30
C THR A 39 7.18 -16.38 -4.93
N THR A 40 6.37 -16.89 -5.85
CA THR A 40 4.94 -17.18 -5.61
C THR A 40 4.70 -18.08 -4.39
N LYS A 41 5.67 -18.94 -4.04
CA LYS A 41 5.63 -19.79 -2.84
C LYS A 41 5.80 -18.96 -1.56
N GLU A 42 6.70 -17.99 -1.56
CA GLU A 42 6.94 -17.10 -0.42
C GLU A 42 5.82 -16.06 -0.28
N THR A 43 5.20 -15.61 -1.38
CA THR A 43 4.02 -14.73 -1.32
C THR A 43 2.86 -15.39 -0.59
N LYS A 44 2.67 -16.71 -0.71
CA LYS A 44 1.64 -17.44 0.06
C LYS A 44 1.90 -17.44 1.57
N LEU A 45 3.14 -17.18 2.00
CA LEU A 45 3.54 -17.13 3.40
C LEU A 45 3.37 -15.73 4.02
N CYS A 46 2.95 -14.72 3.23
CA CYS A 46 2.83 -13.34 3.73
C CYS A 46 1.68 -13.13 4.73
N GLY A 47 0.81 -14.13 4.92
CA GLY A 47 -0.32 -14.08 5.87
C GLY A 47 -1.52 -13.27 5.37
N TRP A 48 -1.56 -12.94 4.08
CA TRP A 48 -2.69 -12.28 3.43
C TRP A 48 -3.35 -13.24 2.45
N ARG A 49 -4.69 -13.20 2.39
CA ARG A 49 -5.40 -13.93 1.34
C ARG A 49 -5.29 -13.16 0.04
N ILE A 50 -5.33 -13.88 -1.08
CA ILE A 50 -5.25 -13.26 -2.41
C ILE A 50 -6.35 -12.20 -2.61
N ASP A 51 -7.56 -12.46 -2.12
CA ASP A 51 -8.66 -11.49 -2.21
C ASP A 51 -8.41 -10.23 -1.36
N ASP A 52 -7.67 -10.33 -0.26
CA ASP A 52 -7.32 -9.16 0.56
C ASP A 52 -6.26 -8.31 -0.15
N ILE A 53 -5.31 -8.94 -0.83
CA ILE A 53 -4.32 -8.23 -1.66
C ILE A 53 -5.02 -7.57 -2.86
N ALA A 54 -5.97 -8.26 -3.50
CA ALA A 54 -6.78 -7.69 -4.58
C ALA A 54 -7.62 -6.49 -4.10
N GLY A 55 -8.24 -6.61 -2.92
CA GLY A 55 -8.95 -5.51 -2.28
C GLY A 55 -8.04 -4.30 -2.05
N LEU A 56 -6.85 -4.51 -1.48
CA LEU A 56 -5.87 -3.46 -1.26
C LEU A 56 -5.43 -2.80 -2.58
N ALA A 57 -5.16 -3.59 -3.61
CA ALA A 57 -4.79 -3.10 -4.94
C ALA A 57 -5.89 -2.20 -5.54
N MET A 58 -7.16 -2.62 -5.45
CA MET A 58 -8.30 -1.82 -5.90
C MET A 58 -8.42 -0.51 -5.10
N THR A 59 -8.28 -0.56 -3.78
CA THR A 59 -8.32 0.65 -2.94
C THR A 59 -7.20 1.63 -3.30
N ILE A 60 -5.97 1.15 -3.47
CA ILE A 60 -4.83 2.00 -3.85
C ILE A 60 -5.09 2.65 -5.21
N ALA A 61 -5.54 1.87 -6.20
CA ALA A 61 -5.85 2.38 -7.52
C ALA A 61 -6.96 3.44 -7.50
N TYR A 62 -8.02 3.20 -6.72
CA TYR A 62 -9.12 4.15 -6.57
C TYR A 62 -8.65 5.47 -5.95
N VAL A 63 -7.88 5.41 -4.86
CA VAL A 63 -7.31 6.62 -4.21
C VAL A 63 -6.42 7.40 -5.19
N ILE A 64 -5.59 6.71 -5.99
CA ILE A 64 -4.77 7.35 -7.04
C ILE A 64 -5.67 8.04 -8.08
N SER A 65 -6.73 7.38 -8.55
CA SER A 65 -7.68 7.94 -9.52
C SER A 65 -8.38 9.21 -9.02
N LYS A 66 -8.56 9.35 -7.70
CA LYS A 66 -9.16 10.51 -7.03
C LYS A 66 -8.14 11.57 -6.58
N LYS A 67 -6.95 11.60 -7.20
CA LYS A 67 -5.87 12.54 -6.91
C LYS A 67 -5.29 12.42 -5.49
N GLY A 68 -5.32 11.20 -4.93
CA GLY A 68 -4.61 10.86 -3.69
C GLY A 68 -5.45 10.83 -2.41
N LYS A 69 -6.74 11.21 -2.49
CA LYS A 69 -7.70 11.13 -1.37
C LYS A 69 -9.07 10.69 -1.90
N ALA A 70 -9.76 9.86 -1.14
CA ALA A 70 -11.14 9.47 -1.46
C ALA A 70 -11.97 9.27 -0.19
N PRO A 71 -13.30 9.53 -0.22
CA PRO A 71 -14.19 9.18 0.87
C PRO A 71 -14.13 7.67 1.15
N ARG A 72 -14.13 7.30 2.43
CA ARG A 72 -14.17 5.89 2.83
C ARG A 72 -15.40 5.17 2.27
N GLU A 73 -16.56 5.82 2.32
CA GLU A 73 -17.83 5.28 1.83
C GLU A 73 -17.77 4.89 0.35
N ASP A 74 -17.20 5.74 -0.52
CA ASP A 74 -16.99 5.43 -1.94
C ASP A 74 -16.16 4.16 -2.15
N ILE A 75 -15.10 3.98 -1.34
CA ILE A 75 -14.23 2.80 -1.43
C ILE A 75 -14.98 1.56 -0.93
N GLU A 76 -15.76 1.69 0.14
CA GLU A 76 -16.59 0.61 0.64
C GLU A 76 -17.61 0.15 -0.40
N GLU A 77 -18.29 1.08 -1.05
CA GLU A 77 -19.25 0.79 -2.13
C GLU A 77 -18.57 0.07 -3.30
N LEU A 78 -17.42 0.58 -3.77
CA LEU A 78 -16.63 -0.04 -4.82
C LEU A 78 -16.24 -1.48 -4.48
N LEU A 79 -15.74 -1.72 -3.26
CA LEU A 79 -15.30 -3.05 -2.85
C LEU A 79 -16.47 -4.01 -2.64
N ARG A 80 -17.62 -3.51 -2.16
CA ARG A 80 -18.84 -4.32 -1.93
C ARG A 80 -19.44 -4.89 -3.21
N ASP A 81 -19.15 -4.30 -4.38
CA ASP A 81 -19.53 -4.89 -5.68
C ASP A 81 -18.85 -6.26 -5.93
N LYS A 82 -17.65 -6.48 -5.37
CA LYS A 82 -16.86 -7.69 -5.58
C LYS A 82 -16.64 -8.54 -4.33
N LEU A 83 -16.81 -7.99 -3.13
CA LEU A 83 -16.49 -8.62 -1.86
C LEU A 83 -17.68 -8.54 -0.87
N PRO A 84 -17.88 -9.54 0.00
CA PRO A 84 -18.87 -9.46 1.07
C PRO A 84 -18.64 -8.24 1.97
N GLY A 85 -19.71 -7.52 2.33
CA GLY A 85 -19.61 -6.28 3.13
C GLY A 85 -18.81 -6.41 4.42
N TRP A 86 -19.08 -7.45 5.22
CA TRP A 86 -18.32 -7.72 6.45
C TRP A 86 -16.80 -7.84 6.22
N ARG A 87 -16.41 -8.31 5.03
CA ARG A 87 -14.99 -8.46 4.67
C ARG A 87 -14.39 -7.14 4.24
N VAL A 88 -15.15 -6.29 3.55
CA VAL A 88 -14.73 -4.94 3.19
C VAL A 88 -14.40 -4.14 4.44
N ASP A 89 -15.29 -4.15 5.42
CA ASP A 89 -15.13 -3.39 6.66
C ASP A 89 -13.87 -3.85 7.43
N ILE A 90 -13.71 -5.17 7.63
CA ILE A 90 -12.52 -5.74 8.29
C ILE A 90 -11.23 -5.43 7.52
N ASN A 91 -11.27 -5.49 6.19
CA ASN A 91 -10.09 -5.30 5.36
C ASN A 91 -9.64 -3.84 5.36
N LEU A 92 -10.55 -2.86 5.23
CA LEU A 92 -10.19 -1.45 5.28
C LEU A 92 -9.55 -1.09 6.63
N ASP A 93 -10.12 -1.56 7.73
CA ASP A 93 -9.54 -1.35 9.06
C ASP A 93 -8.16 -2.01 9.19
N ARG A 94 -8.00 -3.21 8.61
CA ARG A 94 -6.70 -3.89 8.56
C ARG A 94 -5.68 -3.10 7.73
N TYR A 95 -6.07 -2.50 6.61
CA TYR A 95 -5.16 -1.72 5.75
C TYR A 95 -4.68 -0.46 6.46
N VAL A 96 -5.57 0.22 7.18
CA VAL A 96 -5.23 1.39 8.00
C VAL A 96 -4.28 1.00 9.13
N ARG A 97 -4.63 -0.03 9.91
CA ARG A 97 -3.77 -0.52 11.01
C ARG A 97 -2.41 -1.02 10.55
N ALA A 98 -2.33 -1.57 9.33
CA ALA A 98 -1.08 -2.03 8.75
C ALA A 98 -0.21 -0.91 8.15
N GLY A 99 -0.71 0.33 8.07
CA GLY A 99 -0.01 1.50 7.54
C GLY A 99 -0.01 1.62 6.01
N TYR A 100 -0.87 0.88 5.32
CA TYR A 100 -1.06 1.04 3.87
C TYR A 100 -1.95 2.24 3.55
N LEU A 101 -2.96 2.47 4.39
CA LEU A 101 -3.87 3.60 4.29
C LEU A 101 -3.83 4.40 5.58
N ALA A 102 -4.18 5.67 5.49
CA ALA A 102 -4.50 6.50 6.63
C ALA A 102 -5.86 7.16 6.37
N GLU A 103 -6.58 7.41 7.45
CA GLU A 103 -7.89 8.06 7.45
C GLU A 103 -7.75 9.41 8.17
N ASP A 104 -8.27 10.48 7.58
CA ASP A 104 -8.35 11.79 8.26
C ASP A 104 -9.68 11.99 8.98
N GLU A 105 -9.83 13.11 9.69
CA GLU A 105 -11.00 13.43 10.51
C GLU A 105 -12.31 13.54 9.69
N ASN A 106 -12.23 13.68 8.37
CA ASN A 106 -13.39 13.74 7.47
C ASN A 106 -13.65 12.41 6.77
N SER A 107 -13.14 11.30 7.34
CA SER A 107 -13.23 9.95 6.77
C SER A 107 -12.71 9.87 5.32
N GLN A 108 -11.67 10.64 5.00
CA GLN A 108 -10.96 10.52 3.73
C GLN A 108 -9.79 9.57 3.88
N LEU A 109 -9.75 8.53 3.04
CA LEU A 109 -8.64 7.59 2.94
C LEU A 109 -7.57 8.11 1.97
N TYR A 110 -6.31 7.97 2.35
CA TYR A 110 -5.14 8.28 1.54
C TYR A 110 -4.00 7.27 1.75
N LEU A 111 -3.04 7.26 0.83
CA LEU A 111 -1.91 6.34 0.87
C LEU A 111 -0.93 6.71 1.99
N ASP A 112 -0.74 5.78 2.92
CA ASP A 112 0.18 5.92 4.04
C ASP A 112 1.57 5.31 3.72
N TRP A 113 2.52 5.45 4.65
CA TRP A 113 3.94 5.20 4.47
C TRP A 113 4.25 3.81 3.91
N ARG A 114 3.50 2.77 4.29
CA ARG A 114 3.76 1.41 3.85
C ARG A 114 3.41 1.17 2.39
N THR A 115 2.38 1.84 1.88
CA THR A 115 2.07 1.80 0.44
C THR A 115 3.20 2.46 -0.35
N ARG A 116 3.74 3.59 0.13
CA ARG A 116 4.88 4.27 -0.53
C ARG A 116 6.17 3.45 -0.48
N ALA A 117 6.30 2.59 0.52
CA ALA A 117 7.44 1.74 0.76
C ALA A 117 7.41 0.45 -0.09
N GLU A 118 6.28 -0.24 -0.09
CA GLU A 118 6.16 -1.62 -0.58
C GLU A 118 5.52 -1.71 -1.98
N VAL A 119 4.80 -0.68 -2.43
CA VAL A 119 4.05 -0.72 -3.70
C VAL A 119 4.66 0.22 -4.73
N ASP A 120 5.08 -0.34 -5.86
CA ASP A 120 5.34 0.44 -7.07
C ASP A 120 3.99 0.81 -7.72
N GLN A 121 3.51 2.01 -7.41
CA GLN A 121 2.22 2.53 -7.87
C GLN A 121 2.13 2.61 -9.40
N LYS A 122 3.23 2.93 -10.08
CA LYS A 122 3.25 3.04 -11.54
C LYS A 122 3.08 1.65 -12.16
N THR A 123 3.83 0.67 -11.65
CA THR A 123 3.73 -0.71 -12.09
C THR A 123 2.33 -1.28 -11.80
N LEU A 124 1.75 -0.97 -10.64
CA LEU A 124 0.38 -1.38 -10.29
C LEU A 124 -0.66 -0.82 -11.28
N VAL A 125 -0.64 0.48 -11.54
CA VAL A 125 -1.59 1.11 -12.47
C VAL A 125 -1.42 0.56 -13.89
N ASN A 126 -0.18 0.40 -14.35
CA ASN A 126 0.09 -0.19 -15.65
C ASN A 126 -0.43 -1.63 -15.75
N ALA A 127 -0.29 -2.43 -14.69
CA ALA A 127 -0.82 -3.79 -14.65
C ALA A 127 -2.35 -3.81 -14.73
N LEU A 128 -3.04 -2.88 -14.06
CA LEU A 128 -4.49 -2.78 -14.11
C LEU A 128 -4.99 -2.35 -15.50
N LEU A 129 -4.35 -1.36 -16.12
CA LEU A 129 -4.72 -0.89 -17.46
C LEU A 129 -4.36 -1.88 -18.57
N GLY A 130 -3.25 -2.61 -18.42
CA GLY A 130 -2.79 -3.60 -19.39
C GLY A 130 -3.66 -4.86 -19.46
N VAL A 131 -4.51 -5.12 -18.45
CA VAL A 131 -5.46 -6.24 -18.44
C VAL A 131 -6.67 -5.97 -19.35
N GLU A 132 -6.94 -4.71 -19.72
CA GLU A 132 -8.02 -4.33 -20.63
C GLU A 132 -7.62 -4.30 -22.12
N SER A 133 -6.36 -4.63 -22.46
CA SER A 133 -5.82 -4.60 -23.84
C SER A 133 -5.80 -5.96 -24.52
#